data_AF-A0A1G1CHM9-F1
#
_entry.id   AF-A0A1G1CHM9-F1
#
_cell.length_a   1.000
_cell.length_b   1.000
_cell.length_c   1.000
_cell.angle_alpha   90.00
_cell.angle_beta   90.00
_cell.angle_gamma   90.00
#
_symmetry.space_group_name_H-M   'P 1'
#
loop_
_entity.id
_entity.type
_entity.pdbx_description
1 polymer ?
#
loop_
_entity_poly.entity_id
_entity_poly.type
_entity_poly.pdbx_seq_one_letter_code
_entity_poly.pdbx_strand_id
1 'polypeptide(L)' 'MTGLGFHQYLTKLRLDHAKHLLRETSLTAKQIAGQSGFQNAVHFTRRCRELNGIPPRPLP' A
#
# COMPACT_ATOMS: atom_id res chain seq x y z
N MET A 1 -14.89 -6.67 -20.12
CA MET A 1 -13.74 -5.75 -20.03
C MET A 1 -14.11 -4.60 -19.07
N THR A 2 -13.11 -3.95 -18.45
CA THR A 2 -13.18 -2.84 -17.46
C THR A 2 -13.52 -3.16 -15.99
N GLY A 3 -12.73 -4.03 -15.35
CA GLY A 3 -12.61 -4.10 -13.87
C GLY A 3 -11.34 -3.45 -13.30
N LEU A 4 -10.40 -3.06 -14.19
CA LEU A 4 -9.06 -2.58 -13.82
C LEU A 4 -9.10 -1.22 -13.09
N GLY A 5 -10.06 -0.34 -13.43
CA GLY A 5 -10.18 0.99 -12.83
C GLY A 5 -10.63 0.96 -11.36
N PHE A 6 -11.65 0.17 -11.04
CA PHE A 6 -12.16 0.08 -9.67
C PHE A 6 -11.12 -0.50 -8.70
N HIS A 7 -10.45 -1.58 -9.10
CA HIS A 7 -9.38 -2.17 -8.30
C HIS A 7 -8.18 -1.23 -8.10
N GLN A 8 -7.77 -0.48 -9.13
CA GLN A 8 -6.71 0.52 -9.00
C GLN A 8 -7.13 1.69 -8.10
N TYR A 9 -8.35 2.19 -8.27
CA TYR A 9 -8.91 3.27 -7.44
C TYR A 9 -8.98 2.86 -5.96
N LEU A 10 -9.52 1.68 -5.68
CA LEU A 10 -9.59 1.13 -4.33
C LEU A 10 -8.18 0.94 -3.75
N THR A 11 -7.24 0.45 -4.55
CA THR A 11 -5.84 0.29 -4.11
C THR A 11 -5.21 1.65 -3.76
N LYS A 12 -5.48 2.69 -4.54
CA LYS A 12 -5.01 4.07 -4.27
C LYS A 12 -5.58 4.59 -2.95
N LEU A 13 -6.89 4.44 -2.73
CA LEU A 13 -7.57 4.81 -1.48
C LEU A 13 -6.96 4.12 -0.25
N ARG A 14 -6.75 2.80 -0.34
CA ARG A 14 -6.12 2.03 0.74
C ARG A 14 -4.70 2.51 1.05
N LEU A 15 -3.94 2.89 0.03
CA LEU A 15 -2.57 3.38 0.21
C LEU A 15 -2.52 4.80 0.74
N ASP A 16 -3.51 5.64 0.42
CA ASP A 16 -3.63 6.98 1.00
C ASP A 16 -3.90 6.93 2.51
N HIS A 17 -4.82 6.04 2.91
CA HIS A 17 -5.07 5.75 4.33
C HIS A 17 -3.81 5.21 5.03
N ALA A 18 -3.09 4.29 4.39
CA ALA A 18 -1.84 3.77 4.94
C ALA A 18 -0.78 4.87 5.14
N LYS A 19 -0.71 5.87 4.25
CA LYS A 19 0.20 7.01 4.40
C LYS A 19 -0.11 7.85 5.63
N HIS A 20 -1.39 8.04 5.97
CA HIS A 20 -1.80 8.75 7.18
C HIS A 20 -1.37 7.97 8.42
N LEU A 21 -1.67 6.67 8.46
CA LEU A 21 -1.26 5.81 9.58
C LEU A 21 0.27 5.76 9.77
N LEU A 22 1.05 5.75 8.69
CA LEU A 22 2.51 5.80 8.75
C LEU A 22 3.06 7.10 9.35
N ARG A 23 2.32 8.21 9.26
CA ARG A 23 2.74 9.53 9.78
C ARG A 23 2.26 9.77 11.20
N GLU A 24 1.06 9.31 11.53
CA GLU A 24 0.39 9.62 12.79
C GLU A 24 0.58 8.54 13.86
N THR A 25 1.05 7.35 13.48
CA THR A 25 1.16 6.22 14.40
C THR A 25 2.52 5.52 14.32
N SER A 26 2.89 4.81 15.39
CA SER A 26 4.08 3.95 15.44
C SER A 26 3.75 2.49 15.09
N LEU A 27 2.69 2.25 14.30
CA LEU A 27 2.25 0.92 13.94
C LEU A 27 3.24 0.24 12.98
N THR A 28 3.35 -1.07 13.09
CA THR A 28 4.14 -1.87 12.16
C THR A 28 3.49 -1.90 10.77
N ALA A 29 4.28 -2.10 9.72
CA ALA A 29 3.77 -2.25 8.35
C ALA A 29 2.69 -3.34 8.22
N LYS A 30 2.76 -4.41 9.03
CA LYS A 30 1.75 -5.48 9.07
C LYS A 30 0.42 -4.99 9.66
N GLN A 31 0.46 -4.21 10.73
CA GLN A 31 -0.74 -3.61 11.33
C GLN A 31 -1.37 -2.58 10.41
N ILE A 32 -0.55 -1.72 9.80
CA ILE A 32 -1.01 -0.70 8.84
C ILE A 32 -1.63 -1.38 7.61
N ALA A 33 -1.04 -2.46 7.10
CA ALA A 33 -1.63 -3.24 6.01
C ALA A 33 -3.04 -3.72 6.36
N GLY A 34 -3.21 -4.33 7.54
CA GLY A 34 -4.51 -4.80 8.02
C GLY A 34 -5.53 -3.66 8.15
N GLN A 35 -5.15 -2.55 8.78
CA GLN A 35 -6.03 -1.38 8.95
C GLN A 35 -6.36 -0.67 7.63
N SER A 36 -5.47 -0.79 6.65
CA SER A 36 -5.66 -0.22 5.31
C SER A 36 -6.39 -1.16 4.35
N GLY A 37 -6.92 -2.30 4.82
CA GLY A 37 -7.70 -3.23 4.01
C GLY A 37 -6.86 -4.12 3.07
N PHE A 38 -5.57 -4.29 3.35
CA PHE A 38 -4.73 -5.28 2.67
C PHE A 38 -4.73 -6.60 3.44
N GLN A 39 -5.11 -7.67 2.75
CA GLN A 39 -5.06 -9.03 3.31
C GLN A 39 -3.62 -9.54 3.47
N ASN A 40 -2.67 -9.01 2.68
CA ASN A 40 -1.29 -9.46 2.67
C ASN A 40 -0.33 -8.29 2.87
N ALA A 41 0.42 -8.31 3.98
CA ALA A 41 1.40 -7.30 4.35
C ALA A 41 2.58 -7.21 3.37
N VAL A 42 2.97 -8.31 2.72
CA VAL A 42 4.02 -8.33 1.69
C VAL A 42 3.54 -7.57 0.45
N HIS A 43 2.31 -7.82 0.01
CA HIS A 43 1.70 -7.12 -1.12
C HIS A 43 1.56 -5.62 -0.84
N PHE A 44 1.10 -5.27 0.37
CA PHE A 44 1.04 -3.90 0.86
C PHE A 44 2.43 -3.23 0.80
N THR A 45 3.44 -3.86 1.39
CA THR A 45 4.79 -3.26 1.50
C THR A 45 5.39 -2.98 0.12
N ARG A 46 5.22 -3.91 -0.83
CA ARG A 46 5.66 -3.71 -2.21
C ARG A 46 4.95 -2.52 -2.86
N ARG A 47 3.61 -2.45 -2.77
CA ARG A 47 2.84 -1.35 -3.36
C ARG A 47 3.06 0.00 -2.68
N CYS A 48 3.23 0.00 -1.37
CA CYS A 48 3.51 1.20 -0.60
C CYS A 48 4.88 1.78 -0.98
N ARG A 49 5.90 0.93 -1.20
CA ARG A 49 7.20 1.36 -1.75
C ARG A 49 7.08 1.95 -3.15
N GLU A 50 6.47 1.20 -4.07
CA GLU A 50 6.29 1.63 -5.47
C GLU A 50 5.59 3.00 -5.59
N LEU A 51 4.57 3.26 -4.77
CA LEU A 51 3.81 4.52 -4.78
C LEU A 51 4.47 5.66 -3.99
N ASN A 52 5.34 5.36 -3.05
CA ASN A 52 6.16 6.36 -2.35
C ASN A 52 7.47 6.67 -3.08
N GLY A 53 7.63 6.20 -4.32
CA GLY A 53 8.80 6.47 -5.14
C GLY A 53 10.04 5.64 -4.77
N ILE A 54 9.88 4.59 -3.95
CA ILE A 54 10.94 3.61 -3.72
C ILE A 54 10.80 2.54 -4.79
N PRO A 55 11.69 2.47 -5.80
CA PRO A 55 11.61 1.45 -6.83
C PRO A 55 11.62 0.06 -6.18
N PRO A 56 10.83 -0.90 -6.67
CA PRO A 56 10.79 -2.26 -6.16
C PRO A 56 12.08 -2.97 -6.54
N ARG A 57 13.18 -2.67 -5.83
CA ARG A 57 14.56 -3.13 -6.05
C ARG A 57 15.14 -2.69 -7.42
N PRO A 58 16.32 -2.02 -7.47
CA PRO A 58 17.09 -2.02 -8.71
C PRO A 58 17.57 -3.46 -8.96
N LEU A 59 17.12 -4.07 -10.05
CA LEU A 59 17.75 -5.29 -10.57
C LEU A 59 19.20 -4.93 -10.97
N PRO A 60 20.22 -5.76 -10.65
CA PRO A 60 21.57 -5.59 -11.15
C PRO A 60 21.64 -5.73 -12.68
#